data_AF-A0A957V7W2-F1
#
_entry.id   AF-A0A957V7W2-F1
#
_cell.length_a   1.000
_cell.length_b   1.000
_cell.length_c   1.000
_cell.angle_alpha   90.00
_cell.angle_beta   90.00
_cell.angle_gamma   90.00
#
_symmetry.space_group_name_H-M   'P 1'
#
loop_
_entity.id
_entity.type
_entity.pdbx_description
1 polymer ?
#
loop_
_entity_poly.entity_id
_entity_poly.type
_entity_poly.pdbx_seq_one_letter_code
_entity_poly.pdbx_strand_id
1 'polypeptide(L)'
;LQSPISQSPSRHTLLEALAAIPGVYVPALYDVSYAADGTVAAVTPNHPAAPAEVLKRVVTVLPPPVTKFIVPFINVVHNRAAIEIMRGCTRGCRFCQAGMIFRPVRERPVDEVLQAVDEMIEHCGFEEVSFLSLSSSDYSYVEELVRRTVERHGAKKLSVGLPSLRIESFSVDLMDLLEKGRRRSGFTFAPEAATDRLRDVINKPIASAELLATAEEVYKRGWTTIKMYFMIGHPTQTLEDVQAIADLSKEVLAVGRRVLGKKANVRIGVSTLVPKPHTPFQWVPMEDERVINAQIELLQRELRGPGIHFSWNDPEETLVEAFLTRGDRRLSDVIELAWRKGAKLEGWGEYFNFPAWQDAFAELGLDMDWYARRARALDEVLPWEHISAGLKKQFLVDEYVHTYQGGVVDDCREHCFSCGILGYFKEQRRDAPDAGWGCPSLGRGKERQPVDIAPIPLYFNDDMSPELTGQFDHRVPQRREGTVSKRIGD
;
A
#
# COMPACT_ATOMS: atom_id res chain seq x y z
N LEU A 1 -2.40 10.51 52.83
CA LEU A 1 -1.44 9.75 52.01
C LEU A 1 -1.13 10.57 50.76
N GLN A 2 -0.18 11.50 50.86
CA GLN A 2 0.38 12.15 49.68
C GLN A 2 1.37 11.14 49.07
N SER A 3 1.03 10.57 47.92
CA SER A 3 2.02 9.83 47.13
C SER A 3 3.17 10.78 46.82
N PRO A 4 4.45 10.37 47.00
CA PRO A 4 5.55 11.17 46.51
C PRO A 4 5.39 11.28 44.99
N ILE A 5 5.25 12.51 44.50
CA ILE A 5 5.39 12.81 43.08
C ILE A 5 6.80 12.37 42.71
N SER A 6 6.95 11.18 42.11
CA SER A 6 8.26 10.76 41.61
C SER A 6 8.69 11.84 40.62
N GLN A 7 9.83 12.49 40.89
CA GLN A 7 10.39 13.47 39.97
C GLN A 7 10.45 12.82 38.59
N SER A 8 9.71 13.40 37.64
CA SER A 8 9.71 12.88 36.27
C SER A 8 11.15 12.90 35.75
N PRO A 9 11.63 11.83 35.10
CA PRO A 9 12.98 11.80 34.58
C PRO A 9 13.21 13.00 33.64
N SER A 10 14.45 13.47 33.58
CA SER A 10 14.80 14.53 32.62
C SER A 10 14.41 14.09 31.20
N ARG A 11 14.13 15.06 30.30
CA ARG A 11 13.85 14.74 28.90
C ARG A 11 14.96 13.88 28.30
N HIS A 12 16.22 14.15 28.63
CA HIS A 12 17.36 13.37 28.16
C HIS A 12 17.27 11.90 28.60
N THR A 13 17.07 11.67 29.90
CA THR A 13 16.92 10.32 30.47
C THR A 13 15.73 9.56 29.86
N LEU A 14 14.63 10.26 29.58
CA LEU A 14 13.49 9.66 28.88
C LEU A 14 13.85 9.25 27.44
N LEU A 15 14.53 10.11 26.69
CA LEU A 15 14.94 9.84 25.32
C LEU A 15 15.93 8.67 25.23
N GLU A 16 16.87 8.57 26.17
CA GLU A 16 17.78 7.42 26.31
C GLU A 16 17.02 6.12 26.57
N ALA A 17 16.08 6.13 27.53
CA ALA A 17 15.26 4.97 27.85
C ALA A 17 14.39 4.53 26.67
N LEU A 18 13.86 5.48 25.90
CA LEU A 18 13.11 5.21 24.68
C LEU A 18 13.99 4.61 23.58
N ALA A 19 15.22 5.10 23.39
CA ALA A 19 16.15 4.58 22.39
C ALA A 19 16.56 3.12 22.63
N ALA A 20 16.56 2.69 23.90
CA ALA A 20 16.81 1.30 24.27
C ALA A 20 15.65 0.34 23.89
N ILE A 21 14.47 0.87 23.55
CA ILE A 21 13.33 0.07 23.09
C ILE A 21 13.53 -0.23 21.60
N PRO A 22 13.57 -1.52 21.18
CA PRO A 22 13.74 -1.86 19.77
C PRO A 22 12.74 -1.14 18.85
N GLY A 23 13.20 -0.69 17.69
CA GLY A 23 12.36 0.00 16.70
C GLY A 23 11.90 1.41 17.06
N VAL A 24 12.34 1.97 18.19
CA VAL A 24 12.10 3.38 18.52
C VAL A 24 13.28 4.21 18.02
N TYR A 25 13.01 5.06 17.05
CA TYR A 25 13.97 6.03 16.56
C TYR A 25 13.92 7.32 17.38
N VAL A 26 15.07 7.75 17.90
CA VAL A 26 15.19 9.00 18.68
C VAL A 26 16.11 9.97 17.95
N PRO A 27 15.57 10.92 17.17
CA PRO A 27 16.33 11.85 16.35
C PRO A 27 17.51 12.55 17.03
N ALA A 28 17.33 13.00 18.27
CA ALA A 28 18.34 13.77 19.01
C ALA A 28 19.62 12.96 19.32
N LEU A 29 19.57 11.63 19.20
CA LEU A 29 20.71 10.75 19.48
C LEU A 29 21.52 10.38 18.23
N TYR A 30 21.37 11.14 17.14
CA TYR A 30 22.06 10.94 15.88
C TYR A 30 22.54 12.27 15.31
N ASP A 31 23.80 12.30 14.87
CA ASP A 31 24.36 13.39 14.10
C ASP A 31 24.17 13.14 12.61
N VAL A 32 23.94 14.20 11.84
CA VAL A 32 23.82 14.14 10.38
C VAL A 32 24.90 15.03 9.78
N SER A 33 25.71 14.44 8.90
CA SER A 33 26.69 15.17 8.10
C SER A 33 26.23 15.24 6.65
N TYR A 34 26.64 16.31 5.95
CA TYR A 34 26.26 16.58 4.58
C TYR A 34 27.50 16.67 3.69
N ALA A 35 27.36 16.21 2.45
CA ALA A 35 28.36 16.40 1.41
C ALA A 35 28.31 17.83 0.85
N ALA A 36 29.30 18.19 0.03
CA ALA A 36 29.41 19.53 -0.56
C ALA A 36 28.23 19.90 -1.47
N ASP A 37 27.55 18.90 -2.05
CA ASP A 37 26.35 19.07 -2.88
C ASP A 37 25.04 19.11 -2.06
N GLY A 38 25.14 19.08 -0.73
CA GLY A 38 24.01 19.10 0.19
C GLY A 38 23.32 17.75 0.40
N THR A 39 23.78 16.66 -0.23
CA THR A 39 23.27 15.30 0.07
C THR A 39 23.71 14.85 1.46
N VAL A 40 22.98 13.89 2.05
CA VAL A 40 23.37 13.31 3.34
C VAL A 40 24.62 12.45 3.12
N ALA A 41 25.69 12.75 3.85
CA ALA A 41 26.92 11.97 3.82
C ALA A 41 26.85 10.79 4.81
N ALA A 42 26.32 11.03 6.01
CA ALA A 42 26.11 9.99 7.02
C ALA A 42 25.08 10.41 8.07
N VAL A 43 24.37 9.42 8.62
CA VAL A 43 23.58 9.53 9.85
C VAL A 43 24.19 8.59 10.88
N THR A 44 24.81 9.14 11.92
CA THR A 44 25.59 8.35 12.88
C THR A 44 25.07 8.52 14.30
N PRO A 45 24.88 7.44 15.08
CA PRO A 45 24.55 7.56 16.50
C PRO A 45 25.60 8.39 17.24
N ASN A 46 25.14 9.35 18.05
CA ASN A 46 26.01 10.15 18.93
C ASN A 46 25.90 9.70 20.41
N HIS A 47 25.10 8.68 20.68
CA HIS A 47 24.84 8.15 22.02
C HIS A 47 24.87 6.61 22.04
N PRO A 48 25.48 5.96 23.04
CA PRO A 48 25.58 4.49 23.12
C PRO A 48 24.25 3.73 23.13
N ALA A 49 23.17 4.37 23.59
CA ALA A 49 21.83 3.76 23.61
C ALA A 49 21.16 3.73 22.22
N ALA A 50 21.66 4.49 21.25
CA ALA A 50 21.09 4.55 19.90
C ALA A 50 21.79 3.53 18.97
N PRO A 51 21.05 2.62 18.32
CA PRO A 51 21.64 1.68 17.38
C PRO A 51 22.02 2.37 16.06
N ALA A 52 22.99 1.81 15.33
CA ALA A 52 23.34 2.31 13.99
C ALA A 52 22.19 2.13 12.97
N GLU A 53 21.44 1.04 13.08
CA GLU A 53 20.25 0.74 12.29
C GLU A 53 19.05 0.52 13.22
N VAL A 54 17.98 1.29 13.03
CA VAL A 54 16.73 1.16 13.78
C VAL A 54 15.80 0.20 13.04
N LEU A 55 15.84 -1.08 13.43
CA LEU A 55 14.97 -2.11 12.85
C LEU A 55 13.53 -1.97 13.36
N LYS A 56 12.55 -1.90 12.45
CA LYS A 56 11.13 -1.91 12.79
C LYS A 56 10.77 -3.11 13.66
N ARG A 57 9.71 -2.97 14.45
CA ARG A 57 9.12 -4.10 15.18
C ARG A 57 8.02 -4.76 14.35
N VAL A 58 7.99 -6.09 14.42
CA VAL A 58 6.92 -6.90 13.87
C VAL A 58 6.21 -7.60 15.02
N VAL A 59 4.89 -7.57 14.98
CA VAL A 59 4.05 -8.41 15.85
C VAL A 59 3.97 -9.78 15.19
N THR A 60 4.47 -10.82 15.88
CA THR A 60 4.57 -12.17 15.33
C THR A 60 3.20 -12.82 15.13
N VAL A 61 2.34 -12.70 16.14
CA VAL A 61 0.94 -13.17 16.12
C VAL A 61 0.06 -11.96 16.42
N LEU A 62 -0.93 -11.70 15.57
CA LEU A 62 -1.80 -10.54 15.75
C LEU A 62 -2.52 -10.62 17.11
N PRO A 63 -2.62 -9.52 17.88
CA PRO A 63 -3.28 -9.53 19.18
C PRO A 63 -4.77 -9.86 19.00
N PRO A 64 -5.46 -10.46 19.98
CA PRO A 64 -6.88 -10.80 19.85
C PRO A 64 -7.74 -9.60 19.38
N PRO A 65 -8.78 -9.83 18.55
CA PRO A 65 -9.68 -8.75 18.14
C PRO A 65 -10.35 -8.08 19.34
N VAL A 66 -10.61 -6.78 19.24
CA VAL A 66 -11.37 -6.05 20.27
C VAL A 66 -12.84 -6.44 20.16
N THR A 67 -13.39 -7.15 21.14
CA THR A 67 -14.81 -7.60 21.09
C THR A 67 -15.79 -6.71 21.85
N LYS A 68 -15.28 -5.75 22.64
CA LYS A 68 -16.05 -4.83 23.48
C LYS A 68 -15.74 -3.38 23.09
N PHE A 69 -16.43 -2.88 22.07
CA PHE A 69 -16.28 -1.50 21.61
C PHE A 69 -17.07 -0.53 22.49
N ILE A 70 -16.63 0.73 22.52
CA ILE A 70 -17.48 1.83 23.01
C ILE A 70 -18.55 2.06 21.93
N VAL A 71 -19.81 1.78 22.27
CA VAL A 71 -20.95 1.99 21.37
C VAL A 71 -21.44 3.43 21.49
N PRO A 72 -21.34 4.25 20.43
CA PRO A 72 -21.80 5.64 20.48
C PRO A 72 -23.33 5.73 20.45
N PHE A 73 -23.90 6.67 21.21
CA PHE A 73 -25.34 7.00 21.15
C PHE A 73 -25.70 7.95 20.00
N ILE A 74 -24.76 8.24 19.10
CA ILE A 74 -24.92 9.09 17.93
C ILE A 74 -24.48 8.33 16.67
N ASN A 75 -24.97 8.75 15.51
CA ASN A 75 -24.46 8.24 14.25
C ASN A 75 -23.00 8.69 14.07
N VAL A 76 -22.13 7.73 13.78
CA VAL A 76 -20.70 7.96 13.50
C VAL A 76 -20.37 7.50 12.08
N VAL A 77 -19.33 8.09 11.49
CA VAL A 77 -18.90 7.83 10.10
C VAL A 77 -18.60 6.35 9.85
N HIS A 78 -18.16 5.62 10.89
CA HIS A 78 -17.90 4.18 10.85
C HIS A 78 -18.67 3.45 11.93
N ASN A 79 -19.99 3.30 11.75
CA ASN A 79 -20.85 2.56 12.68
C ASN A 79 -20.88 1.05 12.35
N ARG A 80 -19.74 0.36 12.54
CA ARG A 80 -19.59 -1.08 12.26
C ARG A 80 -18.51 -1.71 13.13
N ALA A 81 -18.64 -3.00 13.41
CA ALA A 81 -17.58 -3.79 14.01
C ALA A 81 -16.41 -3.92 13.02
N ALA A 82 -15.17 -3.87 13.51
CA ALA A 82 -13.98 -3.95 12.67
C ALA A 82 -13.00 -4.99 13.20
N ILE A 83 -12.57 -5.92 12.33
CA ILE A 83 -11.61 -6.96 12.66
C ILE A 83 -10.50 -6.96 11.60
N GLU A 84 -9.25 -6.76 12.01
CA GLU A 84 -8.09 -6.93 11.13
C GLU A 84 -7.85 -8.42 10.90
N ILE A 85 -8.21 -8.96 9.73
CA ILE A 85 -8.07 -10.40 9.42
C ILE A 85 -6.67 -10.77 8.95
N MET A 86 -5.94 -9.79 8.41
CA MET A 86 -4.60 -9.94 7.87
C MET A 86 -3.86 -8.60 7.94
N ARG A 87 -2.57 -8.65 8.30
CA ARG A 87 -1.66 -7.52 8.18
C ARG A 87 -0.64 -7.81 7.08
N GLY A 88 -0.25 -6.81 6.31
CA GLY A 88 0.74 -6.92 5.22
C GLY A 88 0.13 -7.28 3.87
N CYS A 89 0.96 -7.24 2.82
CA CYS A 89 0.59 -7.58 1.44
C CYS A 89 1.78 -8.27 0.75
N THR A 90 1.51 -9.26 -0.09
CA THR A 90 2.52 -10.08 -0.79
C THR A 90 2.84 -9.59 -2.19
N ARG A 91 1.93 -8.80 -2.79
CA ARG A 91 1.91 -8.42 -4.21
C ARG A 91 3.09 -7.58 -4.69
N GLY A 92 3.81 -6.90 -3.80
CA GLY A 92 5.08 -6.26 -4.16
C GLY A 92 5.01 -5.06 -5.12
N CYS A 93 3.89 -4.34 -5.20
CA CYS A 93 3.81 -3.13 -6.04
C CYS A 93 4.95 -2.14 -5.69
N ARG A 94 5.69 -1.66 -6.69
CA ARG A 94 6.97 -0.95 -6.52
C ARG A 94 6.87 0.46 -5.94
N PHE A 95 5.68 1.06 -6.02
CA PHE A 95 5.37 2.35 -5.39
C PHE A 95 4.79 2.21 -3.98
N CYS A 96 4.32 1.01 -3.59
CA CYS A 96 3.46 0.85 -2.42
C CYS A 96 4.28 0.70 -1.14
N GLN A 97 4.40 1.78 -0.36
CA GLN A 97 5.10 1.75 0.93
C GLN A 97 4.51 0.70 1.87
N ALA A 98 3.19 0.63 1.99
CA ALA A 98 2.51 -0.35 2.83
C ALA A 98 2.86 -1.80 2.44
N GLY A 99 2.97 -2.08 1.13
CA GLY A 99 3.35 -3.39 0.61
C GLY A 99 4.78 -3.81 0.94
N MET A 100 5.65 -2.85 1.30
CA MET A 100 7.03 -3.08 1.69
C MET A 100 7.20 -3.07 3.22
N ILE A 101 6.77 -1.99 3.88
CA ILE A 101 7.01 -1.80 5.31
C ILE A 101 6.19 -2.71 6.21
N PHE A 102 5.03 -3.22 5.75
CA PHE A 102 4.24 -4.14 6.57
C PHE A 102 4.67 -5.60 6.44
N ARG A 103 5.62 -5.97 5.56
CA ARG A 103 6.12 -7.35 5.44
C ARG A 103 6.67 -7.88 6.78
N PRO A 104 6.57 -9.18 7.12
CA PRO A 104 5.94 -10.31 6.40
C PRO A 104 4.42 -10.15 6.24
N VAL A 105 3.67 -11.11 5.69
CA VAL A 105 2.20 -11.17 5.87
C VAL A 105 1.87 -12.01 7.09
N ARG A 106 0.84 -11.61 7.86
CA ARG A 106 0.30 -12.43 8.96
C ARG A 106 -1.21 -12.47 8.87
N GLU A 107 -1.77 -13.65 9.05
CA GLU A 107 -3.17 -13.97 8.89
C GLU A 107 -3.75 -14.53 10.18
N ARG A 108 -5.01 -14.18 10.50
CA ARG A 108 -5.74 -14.82 11.61
C ARG A 108 -6.35 -16.14 11.16
N PRO A 109 -6.48 -17.14 12.05
CA PRO A 109 -7.35 -18.28 11.81
C PRO A 109 -8.81 -17.86 11.66
N VAL A 110 -9.56 -18.55 10.80
CA VAL A 110 -10.99 -18.28 10.56
C VAL A 110 -11.80 -18.40 11.86
N ASP A 111 -11.53 -19.43 12.66
CA ASP A 111 -12.28 -19.68 13.90
C ASP A 111 -12.09 -18.58 14.95
N GLU A 112 -10.87 -18.01 15.05
CA GLU A 112 -10.60 -16.86 15.91
C GLU A 112 -11.44 -15.63 15.49
N VAL A 113 -11.53 -15.39 14.18
CA VAL A 113 -12.34 -14.29 13.65
C VAL A 113 -13.83 -14.54 13.90
N LEU A 114 -14.33 -15.75 13.66
CA LEU A 114 -15.74 -16.09 13.88
C LEU A 114 -16.14 -15.96 15.35
N GLN A 115 -15.29 -16.41 16.27
CA GLN A 115 -15.53 -16.24 17.71
C GLN A 115 -15.61 -14.74 18.06
N ALA A 116 -14.67 -13.94 17.56
CA ALA A 116 -14.69 -12.51 17.81
C ALA A 116 -15.95 -11.83 17.25
N VAL A 117 -16.45 -12.27 16.08
CA VAL A 117 -17.73 -11.79 15.53
C VAL A 117 -18.90 -12.09 16.48
N ASP A 118 -18.96 -13.30 17.05
CA ASP A 118 -20.03 -13.66 17.98
C ASP A 118 -20.03 -12.74 19.21
N GLU A 119 -18.87 -12.59 19.84
CA GLU A 119 -18.70 -11.77 21.04
C GLU A 119 -19.03 -10.30 20.76
N MET A 120 -18.62 -9.77 19.60
CA MET A 120 -18.94 -8.39 19.21
C MET A 120 -20.43 -8.16 19.05
N ILE A 121 -21.14 -9.08 18.42
CA ILE A 121 -22.59 -8.98 18.22
C ILE A 121 -23.29 -9.07 19.58
N GLU A 122 -22.88 -9.98 20.45
CA GLU A 122 -23.44 -10.14 21.79
C GLU A 122 -23.21 -8.90 22.67
N HIS A 123 -22.01 -8.32 22.64
CA HIS A 123 -21.64 -7.19 23.51
C HIS A 123 -22.08 -5.82 22.98
N CYS A 124 -22.09 -5.63 21.66
CA CYS A 124 -22.22 -4.30 21.05
C CYS A 124 -23.47 -4.15 20.18
N GLY A 125 -24.08 -5.25 19.72
CA GLY A 125 -25.27 -5.21 18.87
C GLY A 125 -25.03 -4.65 17.45
N PHE A 126 -23.80 -4.69 16.94
CA PHE A 126 -23.51 -4.23 15.57
C PHE A 126 -24.25 -5.05 14.51
N GLU A 127 -24.84 -4.37 13.53
CA GLU A 127 -25.50 -4.97 12.37
C GLU A 127 -24.56 -5.14 11.16
N GLU A 128 -23.32 -4.65 11.27
CA GLU A 128 -22.31 -4.74 10.23
C GLU A 128 -20.94 -5.09 10.83
N VAL A 129 -20.25 -6.06 10.23
CA VAL A 129 -18.83 -6.37 10.49
C VAL A 129 -17.99 -6.10 9.25
N SER A 130 -16.84 -5.46 9.45
CA SER A 130 -15.86 -5.16 8.40
C SER A 130 -14.55 -5.90 8.65
N PHE A 131 -14.14 -6.74 7.71
CA PHE A 131 -12.87 -7.44 7.74
C PHE A 131 -11.77 -6.60 7.07
N LEU A 132 -10.91 -6.01 7.91
CA LEU A 132 -9.87 -5.07 7.51
C LEU A 132 -8.57 -5.79 7.13
N SER A 133 -7.96 -5.35 6.03
CA SER A 133 -6.58 -5.66 5.67
C SER A 133 -6.11 -4.69 4.57
N LEU A 134 -4.86 -4.82 4.11
CA LEU A 134 -4.38 -4.10 2.93
C LEU A 134 -4.95 -4.66 1.61
N SER A 135 -5.38 -5.92 1.59
CA SER A 135 -5.98 -6.60 0.45
C SER A 135 -6.83 -7.76 0.95
N SER A 136 -8.12 -7.53 1.21
CA SER A 136 -8.94 -8.51 1.94
C SER A 136 -9.26 -9.75 1.12
N SER A 137 -9.25 -9.64 -0.20
CA SER A 137 -9.35 -10.77 -1.13
C SER A 137 -8.06 -11.60 -1.21
N ASP A 138 -6.94 -11.10 -0.69
CA ASP A 138 -5.69 -11.86 -0.60
C ASP A 138 -5.54 -12.69 0.67
N TYR A 139 -6.42 -12.53 1.66
CA TYR A 139 -6.48 -13.40 2.83
C TYR A 139 -6.83 -14.84 2.39
N SER A 140 -6.02 -15.82 2.81
CA SER A 140 -6.06 -17.19 2.27
C SER A 140 -7.43 -17.88 2.40
N TYR A 141 -8.21 -17.50 3.42
CA TYR A 141 -9.49 -18.13 3.75
C TYR A 141 -10.69 -17.17 3.63
N VAL A 142 -10.60 -16.15 2.77
CA VAL A 142 -11.62 -15.09 2.66
C VAL A 142 -13.01 -15.63 2.31
N GLU A 143 -13.10 -16.56 1.36
CA GLU A 143 -14.38 -17.17 0.96
C GLU A 143 -14.99 -17.98 2.09
N GLU A 144 -14.19 -18.81 2.76
CA GLU A 144 -14.63 -19.59 3.91
C GLU A 144 -15.13 -18.67 5.04
N LEU A 145 -14.36 -17.63 5.37
CA LEU A 145 -14.70 -16.70 6.43
C LEU A 145 -16.03 -16.00 6.15
N VAL A 146 -16.20 -15.45 4.94
CA VAL A 146 -17.45 -14.75 4.57
C VAL A 146 -18.63 -15.72 4.57
N ARG A 147 -18.47 -16.91 3.95
CA ARG A 147 -19.52 -17.92 3.90
C ARG A 147 -19.97 -18.35 5.31
N ARG A 148 -19.03 -18.73 6.18
CA ARG A 148 -19.33 -19.15 7.56
C ARG A 148 -19.93 -18.02 8.40
N THR A 149 -19.50 -16.78 8.18
CA THR A 149 -20.10 -15.60 8.84
C THR A 149 -21.57 -15.41 8.44
N VAL A 150 -21.86 -15.49 7.13
CA VAL A 150 -23.22 -15.36 6.59
C VAL A 150 -24.10 -16.55 7.02
N GLU A 151 -23.59 -17.77 7.05
CA GLU A 151 -24.34 -18.94 7.54
C GLU A 151 -24.70 -18.80 9.03
N ARG A 152 -23.77 -18.32 9.86
CA ARG A 152 -23.96 -18.22 11.31
C ARG A 152 -24.84 -17.05 11.73
N HIS A 153 -24.75 -15.92 11.04
CA HIS A 153 -25.41 -14.66 11.44
C HIS A 153 -26.32 -14.04 10.38
N GLY A 154 -26.49 -14.67 9.21
CA GLY A 154 -27.33 -14.14 8.13
C GLY A 154 -28.81 -13.99 8.51
N ALA A 155 -29.33 -14.91 9.33
CA ALA A 155 -30.69 -14.79 9.89
C ALA A 155 -30.85 -13.57 10.82
N LYS A 156 -29.76 -13.10 11.42
CA LYS A 156 -29.71 -11.89 12.25
C LYS A 156 -29.48 -10.61 11.42
N LYS A 157 -29.51 -10.70 10.09
CA LYS A 157 -29.28 -9.60 9.15
C LYS A 157 -27.90 -8.94 9.30
N LEU A 158 -26.90 -9.67 9.79
CA LEU A 158 -25.53 -9.16 9.85
C LEU A 158 -24.99 -8.92 8.44
N SER A 159 -24.53 -7.70 8.19
CA SER A 159 -23.85 -7.31 6.96
C SER A 159 -22.34 -7.54 7.06
N VAL A 160 -21.73 -8.05 5.99
CA VAL A 160 -20.28 -8.26 5.90
C VAL A 160 -19.64 -7.26 4.95
N GLY A 161 -18.56 -6.63 5.40
CA GLY A 161 -17.77 -5.67 4.65
C GLY A 161 -16.35 -6.13 4.38
N LEU A 162 -15.98 -6.12 3.10
CA LEU A 162 -14.58 -6.26 2.67
C LEU A 162 -14.12 -4.95 2.04
N PRO A 163 -13.54 -4.01 2.81
CA PRO A 163 -12.78 -2.91 2.22
C PRO A 163 -11.55 -3.44 1.48
N SER A 164 -11.03 -2.68 0.53
CA SER A 164 -9.77 -2.98 -0.18
C SER A 164 -9.80 -4.30 -0.95
N LEU A 165 -10.74 -4.43 -1.89
CA LEU A 165 -10.84 -5.58 -2.80
C LEU A 165 -9.89 -5.41 -3.98
N ARG A 166 -9.10 -6.46 -4.26
CA ARG A 166 -8.23 -6.53 -5.44
C ARG A 166 -8.87 -7.40 -6.51
N ILE A 167 -8.90 -6.93 -7.75
CA ILE A 167 -9.58 -7.58 -8.87
C ILE A 167 -9.08 -9.01 -9.07
N GLU A 168 -7.77 -9.20 -9.04
CA GLU A 168 -7.05 -10.45 -9.35
C GLU A 168 -7.34 -11.60 -8.38
N SER A 169 -7.87 -11.28 -7.20
CA SER A 169 -8.06 -12.24 -6.10
C SER A 169 -9.52 -12.39 -5.69
N PHE A 170 -10.41 -11.67 -6.38
CA PHE A 170 -11.79 -11.54 -6.00
C PHE A 170 -12.67 -12.41 -6.89
N SER A 171 -13.26 -13.46 -6.29
CA SER A 171 -14.07 -14.43 -7.02
C SER A 171 -15.52 -13.99 -7.18
N VAL A 172 -16.18 -14.59 -8.17
CA VAL A 172 -17.62 -14.40 -8.42
C VAL A 172 -18.44 -14.91 -7.23
N ASP A 173 -18.08 -16.05 -6.63
CA ASP A 173 -18.77 -16.60 -5.47
C ASP A 173 -18.71 -15.65 -4.26
N LEU A 174 -17.56 -14.98 -4.07
CA LEU A 174 -17.41 -13.98 -3.02
C LEU A 174 -18.28 -12.73 -3.28
N MET A 175 -18.48 -12.34 -4.54
CA MET A 175 -19.43 -11.27 -4.89
C MET A 175 -20.86 -11.63 -4.49
N ASP A 176 -21.29 -12.84 -4.83
CA ASP A 176 -22.65 -13.33 -4.56
C ASP A 176 -22.95 -13.44 -3.06
N LEU A 177 -21.93 -13.81 -2.27
CA LEU A 177 -22.02 -13.83 -0.81
C LEU A 177 -22.19 -12.42 -0.22
N LEU A 178 -21.50 -11.42 -0.77
CA LEU A 178 -21.56 -10.02 -0.29
C LEU A 178 -22.84 -9.29 -0.74
N GLU A 179 -23.47 -9.71 -1.84
CA GLU A 179 -24.69 -9.08 -2.38
C GLU A 179 -25.87 -9.14 -1.40
N LYS A 180 -25.98 -10.23 -0.62
CA LYS A 180 -27.15 -10.51 0.22
C LYS A 180 -27.31 -9.58 1.43
N GLY A 181 -26.35 -8.70 1.73
CA GLY A 181 -26.30 -7.96 3.00
C GLY A 181 -26.10 -6.44 2.94
N ARG A 182 -26.02 -5.78 1.78
CA ARG A 182 -25.57 -4.35 1.73
C ARG A 182 -26.39 -3.40 0.84
N ARG A 183 -26.42 -2.13 1.28
CA ARG A 183 -26.63 -0.97 0.40
C ARG A 183 -25.42 -0.85 -0.53
N ARG A 184 -25.65 -0.90 -1.85
CA ARG A 184 -24.61 -0.90 -2.89
C ARG A 184 -23.94 0.48 -3.02
N SER A 185 -22.96 0.78 -2.18
CA SER A 185 -21.98 1.85 -2.47
C SER A 185 -21.02 1.33 -3.54
N GLY A 186 -20.79 2.10 -4.62
CA GLY A 186 -20.08 1.66 -5.84
C GLY A 186 -18.82 0.79 -5.63
N PHE A 187 -18.55 -0.07 -6.60
CA PHE A 187 -17.41 -1.00 -6.59
C PHE A 187 -16.12 -0.28 -6.95
N THR A 188 -14.99 -0.60 -6.32
CA THR A 188 -13.71 0.10 -6.56
C THR A 188 -12.71 -0.80 -7.25
N PHE A 189 -12.15 -0.30 -8.34
CA PHE A 189 -10.98 -0.81 -9.02
C PHE A 189 -9.81 0.12 -8.74
N ALA A 190 -8.68 -0.45 -8.35
CA ALA A 190 -7.41 0.25 -8.31
C ALA A 190 -6.50 -0.47 -9.32
N PRO A 191 -6.46 0.00 -10.58
CA PRO A 191 -5.50 -0.46 -11.58
C PRO A 191 -4.17 0.33 -11.56
N GLU A 192 -4.17 1.57 -11.05
CA GLU A 192 -3.01 2.48 -10.87
C GLU A 192 -2.31 2.92 -12.16
N ALA A 193 -2.39 2.12 -13.21
CA ALA A 193 -1.99 2.40 -14.59
C ALA A 193 -3.00 1.75 -15.55
N ALA A 194 -3.14 2.30 -16.76
CA ALA A 194 -4.17 1.88 -17.70
C ALA A 194 -3.71 0.85 -18.75
N THR A 195 -2.47 0.94 -19.20
CA THR A 195 -1.86 -0.06 -20.10
C THR A 195 -1.34 -1.25 -19.31
N ASP A 196 -1.37 -2.45 -19.90
CA ASP A 196 -0.72 -3.65 -19.33
C ASP A 196 0.77 -3.38 -19.06
N ARG A 197 1.48 -2.75 -20.00
CA ARG A 197 2.89 -2.37 -19.86
C ARG A 197 3.20 -1.57 -18.62
N LEU A 198 2.54 -0.43 -18.42
CA LEU A 198 2.80 0.40 -17.24
C LEU A 198 2.36 -0.28 -15.94
N ARG A 199 1.39 -1.21 -16.00
CA ARG A 199 1.03 -2.08 -14.88
C ARG A 199 2.13 -3.07 -14.54
N ASP A 200 2.85 -3.61 -15.52
CA ASP A 200 4.03 -4.45 -15.31
C ASP A 200 5.19 -3.64 -14.70
N VAL A 201 5.42 -2.42 -15.20
CA VAL A 201 6.43 -1.47 -14.68
C VAL A 201 6.27 -1.23 -13.18
N ILE A 202 5.04 -1.07 -12.69
CA ILE A 202 4.76 -0.85 -11.26
C ILE A 202 4.59 -2.14 -10.44
N ASN A 203 4.80 -3.30 -11.06
CA ASN A 203 4.57 -4.65 -10.52
C ASN A 203 3.13 -4.87 -10.04
N LYS A 204 2.16 -4.57 -10.91
CA LYS A 204 0.73 -4.79 -10.70
C LYS A 204 0.08 -5.32 -11.99
N PRO A 205 0.41 -6.56 -12.41
CA PRO A 205 0.14 -7.08 -13.76
C PRO A 205 -1.32 -7.52 -13.97
N ILE A 206 -2.28 -6.63 -13.76
CA ILE A 206 -3.71 -6.87 -14.04
C ILE A 206 -3.92 -6.76 -15.55
N ALA A 207 -4.46 -7.77 -16.22
CA ALA A 207 -4.76 -7.63 -17.64
C ALA A 207 -5.99 -6.71 -17.86
N SER A 208 -5.95 -5.81 -18.85
CA SER A 208 -7.11 -4.97 -19.20
C SER A 208 -8.37 -5.82 -19.47
N ALA A 209 -8.21 -6.97 -20.13
CA ALA A 209 -9.31 -7.89 -20.41
C ALA A 209 -9.96 -8.44 -19.12
N GLU A 210 -9.17 -8.76 -18.10
CA GLU A 210 -9.67 -9.25 -16.80
C GLU A 210 -10.41 -8.15 -16.05
N LEU A 211 -9.92 -6.90 -16.10
CA LEU A 211 -10.59 -5.75 -15.52
C LEU A 211 -11.96 -5.53 -16.18
N LEU A 212 -12.05 -5.60 -17.51
CA LEU A 212 -13.31 -5.43 -18.24
C LEU A 212 -14.29 -6.58 -17.98
N ALA A 213 -13.81 -7.82 -17.92
CA ALA A 213 -14.63 -8.98 -17.55
C ALA A 213 -15.19 -8.82 -16.12
N THR A 214 -14.36 -8.40 -15.17
CA THR A 214 -14.79 -8.12 -13.80
C THR A 214 -15.80 -6.98 -13.75
N ALA A 215 -15.59 -5.91 -14.55
CA ALA A 215 -16.55 -4.82 -14.65
C ALA A 215 -17.93 -5.29 -15.08
N GLU A 216 -17.98 -6.18 -16.08
CA GLU A 216 -19.22 -6.76 -16.57
C GLU A 216 -19.96 -7.55 -15.48
N GLU A 217 -19.24 -8.40 -14.75
CA GLU A 217 -19.82 -9.19 -13.65
C GLU A 217 -20.32 -8.34 -12.50
N VAL A 218 -19.61 -7.26 -12.16
CA VAL A 218 -20.05 -6.25 -11.18
C VAL A 218 -21.32 -5.54 -11.65
N TYR A 219 -21.39 -5.11 -12.90
CA TYR A 219 -22.59 -4.45 -13.44
C TYR A 219 -23.79 -5.41 -13.55
N LYS A 220 -23.59 -6.69 -13.91
CA LYS A 220 -24.67 -7.71 -13.97
C LYS A 220 -25.35 -7.92 -12.63
N ARG A 221 -24.61 -7.80 -11.54
CA ARG A 221 -25.12 -7.84 -10.15
C ARG A 221 -25.70 -6.52 -9.67
N GLY A 222 -25.79 -5.53 -10.56
CA GLY A 222 -26.54 -4.30 -10.35
C GLY A 222 -25.84 -3.25 -9.49
N TRP A 223 -24.52 -3.29 -9.36
CA TRP A 223 -23.76 -2.08 -8.99
C TRP A 223 -23.89 -1.06 -10.12
N THR A 224 -24.33 0.15 -9.81
CA THR A 224 -24.51 1.20 -10.84
C THR A 224 -23.27 2.07 -11.04
N THR A 225 -22.30 1.99 -10.14
CA THR A 225 -21.10 2.84 -10.15
C THR A 225 -19.86 1.98 -9.92
N ILE A 226 -18.89 2.10 -10.83
CA ILE A 226 -17.51 1.65 -10.63
C ILE A 226 -16.63 2.87 -10.37
N LYS A 227 -15.75 2.79 -9.38
CA LYS A 227 -14.72 3.79 -9.07
C LYS A 227 -13.39 3.24 -9.56
N MET A 228 -12.58 4.05 -10.23
CA MET A 228 -11.26 3.67 -10.73
C MET A 228 -10.22 4.64 -10.21
N TYR A 229 -9.17 4.13 -9.58
CA TYR A 229 -8.04 4.94 -9.10
C TYR A 229 -6.80 4.69 -9.95
N PHE A 230 -6.27 5.76 -10.52
CA PHE A 230 -5.06 5.76 -11.35
C PHE A 230 -4.01 6.67 -10.73
N MET A 231 -2.77 6.46 -11.15
CA MET A 231 -1.66 7.36 -10.87
C MET A 231 -0.98 7.83 -12.17
N ILE A 232 -0.52 9.07 -12.16
CA ILE A 232 0.31 9.66 -13.21
C ILE A 232 1.70 10.02 -12.68
N GLY A 233 2.66 10.27 -13.57
CA GLY A 233 4.07 10.49 -13.21
C GLY A 233 4.84 9.21 -12.89
N HIS A 234 4.39 8.05 -13.42
CA HIS A 234 5.12 6.79 -13.26
C HIS A 234 6.42 6.80 -14.08
N PRO A 235 7.48 6.07 -13.64
CA PRO A 235 8.66 5.88 -14.46
C PRO A 235 8.28 5.23 -15.80
N THR A 236 8.90 5.67 -16.90
CA THR A 236 8.61 5.23 -18.28
C THR A 236 7.20 5.55 -18.81
N GLN A 237 6.40 6.36 -18.10
CA GLN A 237 5.08 6.77 -18.56
C GLN A 237 5.19 7.72 -19.76
N THR A 238 4.38 7.47 -20.77
CA THR A 238 4.21 8.30 -21.96
C THR A 238 2.83 8.95 -21.98
N LEU A 239 2.63 9.91 -22.89
CA LEU A 239 1.31 10.52 -23.07
C LEU A 239 0.25 9.52 -23.57
N GLU A 240 0.67 8.48 -24.31
CA GLU A 240 -0.22 7.40 -24.76
C GLU A 240 -0.73 6.58 -23.56
N ASP A 241 0.11 6.30 -22.57
CA ASP A 241 -0.32 5.62 -21.34
C ASP A 241 -1.33 6.47 -20.54
N VAL A 242 -1.19 7.80 -20.60
CA VAL A 242 -2.14 8.73 -19.97
C VAL A 242 -3.45 8.76 -20.74
N GLN A 243 -3.42 8.81 -22.07
CA GLN A 243 -4.62 8.69 -22.90
C GLN A 243 -5.37 7.38 -22.62
N ALA A 244 -4.63 6.27 -22.44
CA ALA A 244 -5.21 4.97 -22.14
C ALA A 244 -6.04 4.96 -20.84
N ILE A 245 -5.78 5.86 -19.87
CA ILE A 245 -6.63 6.03 -18.69
C ILE A 245 -8.04 6.44 -19.10
N ALA A 246 -8.16 7.39 -20.03
CA ALA A 246 -9.44 7.84 -20.53
C ALA A 246 -10.15 6.75 -21.34
N ASP A 247 -9.40 6.05 -22.19
CA ASP A 247 -9.94 5.01 -23.06
C ASP A 247 -10.48 3.83 -22.25
N LEU A 248 -9.67 3.29 -21.32
CA LEU A 248 -10.10 2.20 -20.44
C LEU A 248 -11.32 2.59 -19.59
N SER A 249 -11.38 3.83 -19.10
CA SER A 249 -12.54 4.32 -18.34
C SER A 249 -13.81 4.40 -19.20
N LYS A 250 -13.68 4.82 -20.46
CA LYS A 250 -14.79 4.83 -21.43
C LYS A 250 -15.22 3.41 -21.79
N GLU A 251 -14.30 2.46 -21.91
CA GLU A 251 -14.60 1.04 -22.14
C GLU A 251 -15.36 0.41 -20.97
N VAL A 252 -14.93 0.65 -19.73
CA VAL A 252 -15.67 0.20 -18.53
C VAL A 252 -17.08 0.79 -18.51
N LEU A 253 -17.24 2.07 -18.84
CA LEU A 253 -18.57 2.67 -18.95
C LEU A 253 -19.40 2.05 -20.09
N ALA A 254 -18.78 1.72 -21.22
CA ALA A 254 -19.45 1.05 -22.34
C ALA A 254 -19.96 -0.34 -21.94
N VAL A 255 -19.15 -1.12 -21.22
CA VAL A 255 -19.57 -2.39 -20.60
C VAL A 255 -20.80 -2.16 -19.71
N GLY A 256 -20.73 -1.18 -18.80
CA GLY A 256 -21.85 -0.86 -17.92
C GLY A 256 -23.11 -0.41 -18.67
N ARG A 257 -22.97 0.35 -19.75
CA ARG A 257 -24.11 0.79 -20.58
C ARG A 257 -24.76 -0.36 -21.33
N ARG A 258 -24.00 -1.37 -21.77
CA ARG A 258 -24.57 -2.59 -22.36
C ARG A 258 -25.42 -3.36 -21.34
N VAL A 259 -25.01 -3.37 -20.07
CA VAL A 259 -25.69 -4.15 -19.01
C VAL A 259 -26.83 -3.38 -18.34
N LEU A 260 -26.64 -2.11 -18.00
CA LEU A 260 -27.56 -1.30 -17.17
C LEU A 260 -28.10 -0.05 -17.87
N GLY A 261 -27.74 0.18 -19.14
CA GLY A 261 -28.09 1.39 -19.87
C GLY A 261 -27.53 2.66 -19.23
N LYS A 262 -28.33 3.74 -19.21
CA LYS A 262 -27.91 5.06 -18.68
C LYS A 262 -27.70 5.11 -17.17
N LYS A 263 -27.96 4.01 -16.44
CA LYS A 263 -27.71 3.92 -14.99
C LYS A 263 -26.24 3.67 -14.65
N ALA A 264 -25.43 3.23 -15.62
CA ALA A 264 -24.02 2.97 -15.40
C ALA A 264 -23.23 4.27 -15.24
N ASN A 265 -22.36 4.28 -14.24
CA ASN A 265 -21.45 5.38 -13.94
C ASN A 265 -20.04 4.84 -13.70
N VAL A 266 -19.04 5.65 -14.06
CA VAL A 266 -17.63 5.47 -13.73
C VAL A 266 -17.14 6.74 -13.05
N ARG A 267 -16.50 6.59 -11.89
CA ARG A 267 -15.83 7.68 -11.18
C ARG A 267 -14.33 7.44 -11.22
N ILE A 268 -13.57 8.39 -11.73
CA ILE A 268 -12.13 8.28 -11.94
C ILE A 268 -11.44 9.23 -10.97
N GLY A 269 -10.56 8.69 -10.13
CA GLY A 269 -9.62 9.46 -9.33
C GLY A 269 -8.21 9.29 -9.88
N VAL A 270 -7.50 10.38 -10.13
CA VAL A 270 -6.09 10.35 -10.53
C VAL A 270 -5.26 11.03 -9.45
N SER A 271 -4.25 10.35 -8.94
CA SER A 271 -3.23 10.96 -8.10
C SER A 271 -1.89 11.05 -8.83
N THR A 272 -1.01 11.94 -8.38
CA THR A 272 0.37 11.97 -8.87
C THR A 272 1.24 11.04 -8.02
N LEU A 273 2.15 10.30 -8.65
CA LEU A 273 3.09 9.42 -7.96
C LEU A 273 4.02 10.25 -7.06
N VAL A 274 3.91 10.03 -5.75
CA VAL A 274 4.90 10.51 -4.77
C VAL A 274 5.79 9.34 -4.37
N PRO A 275 7.08 9.31 -4.77
CA PRO A 275 7.93 8.17 -4.45
C PRO A 275 8.27 8.12 -2.96
N LYS A 276 8.01 6.96 -2.34
CA LYS A 276 8.03 6.78 -0.88
C LYS A 276 9.32 6.10 -0.37
N PRO A 277 9.83 6.49 0.81
CA PRO A 277 10.87 5.75 1.53
C PRO A 277 10.56 4.26 1.66
N HIS A 278 11.60 3.43 1.59
CA HIS A 278 11.53 1.98 1.72
C HIS A 278 10.73 1.27 0.61
N THR A 279 10.61 1.91 -0.55
CA THR A 279 10.04 1.30 -1.76
C THR A 279 11.10 1.23 -2.86
N PRO A 280 10.94 0.32 -3.85
CA PRO A 280 11.78 0.36 -5.05
C PRO A 280 11.75 1.72 -5.76
N PHE A 281 10.64 2.47 -5.67
CA PHE A 281 10.55 3.80 -6.27
C PHE A 281 11.20 4.92 -5.44
N GLN A 282 11.84 4.63 -4.31
CA GLN A 282 12.49 5.68 -3.49
C GLN A 282 13.60 6.46 -4.24
N TRP A 283 14.16 5.90 -5.32
CA TRP A 283 15.15 6.55 -6.18
C TRP A 283 14.56 7.29 -7.40
N VAL A 284 13.28 7.07 -7.69
CA VAL A 284 12.57 7.75 -8.78
C VAL A 284 12.31 9.21 -8.35
N PRO A 285 12.46 10.20 -9.26
CA PRO A 285 12.04 11.57 -9.02
C PRO A 285 10.52 11.70 -9.08
N MET A 286 9.94 12.68 -8.37
CA MET A 286 8.59 13.13 -8.71
C MET A 286 8.60 13.82 -10.08
N GLU A 287 7.65 13.50 -10.95
CA GLU A 287 7.53 14.05 -12.30
C GLU A 287 7.34 15.57 -12.28
N ASP A 288 7.88 16.29 -13.27
CA ASP A 288 7.82 17.76 -13.42
C ASP A 288 6.39 18.32 -13.40
N GLU A 289 6.20 19.50 -12.81
CA GLU A 289 4.89 20.12 -12.69
C GLU A 289 4.24 20.40 -14.05
N ARG A 290 5.03 20.83 -15.04
CA ARG A 290 4.49 21.09 -16.39
C ARG A 290 3.99 19.82 -17.04
N VAL A 291 4.68 18.70 -16.81
CA VAL A 291 4.28 17.39 -17.32
C VAL A 291 3.01 16.92 -16.62
N ILE A 292 2.96 16.99 -15.28
CA ILE A 292 1.76 16.65 -14.48
C ILE A 292 0.55 17.46 -14.96
N ASN A 293 0.70 18.78 -15.10
CA ASN A 293 -0.37 19.67 -15.55
C ASN A 293 -0.84 19.30 -16.96
N ALA A 294 0.08 19.05 -17.90
CA ALA A 294 -0.28 18.61 -19.25
C ALA A 294 -1.06 17.27 -19.27
N GLN A 295 -0.69 16.33 -18.40
CA GLN A 295 -1.39 15.05 -18.25
C GLN A 295 -2.79 15.23 -17.64
N ILE A 296 -2.93 16.09 -16.63
CA ILE A 296 -4.23 16.43 -16.02
C ILE A 296 -5.12 17.12 -17.06
N GLU A 297 -4.62 18.11 -17.80
CA GLU A 297 -5.36 18.83 -18.84
C GLU A 297 -5.86 17.88 -19.95
N LEU A 298 -5.02 16.93 -20.37
CA LEU A 298 -5.42 15.86 -21.29
C LEU A 298 -6.62 15.09 -20.72
N LEU A 299 -6.53 14.60 -19.50
CA LEU A 299 -7.59 13.81 -18.88
C LEU A 299 -8.87 14.62 -18.64
N GLN A 300 -8.75 15.89 -18.25
CA GLN A 300 -9.89 16.80 -18.11
C GLN A 300 -10.64 17.00 -19.43
N ARG A 301 -9.93 17.01 -20.56
CA ARG A 301 -10.55 17.10 -21.89
C ARG A 301 -11.23 15.78 -22.27
N GLU A 302 -10.55 14.66 -22.05
CA GLU A 302 -10.98 13.34 -22.52
C GLU A 302 -12.05 12.66 -21.65
N LEU A 303 -12.07 12.94 -20.35
CA LEU A 303 -13.00 12.37 -19.37
C LEU A 303 -14.23 13.27 -19.15
N ARG A 304 -14.83 13.72 -20.24
CA ARG A 304 -16.08 14.49 -20.22
C ARG A 304 -17.25 13.64 -20.71
N GLY A 305 -18.42 13.84 -20.11
CA GLY A 305 -19.68 13.31 -20.61
C GLY A 305 -20.52 12.56 -19.58
N PRO A 306 -21.74 12.14 -19.96
CA PRO A 306 -22.70 11.57 -19.04
C PRO A 306 -22.23 10.21 -18.49
N GLY A 307 -22.25 10.08 -17.17
CA GLY A 307 -21.82 8.87 -16.47
C GLY A 307 -20.33 8.80 -16.16
N ILE A 308 -19.53 9.79 -16.57
CA ILE A 308 -18.12 9.94 -16.18
C ILE A 308 -18.01 11.04 -15.13
N HIS A 309 -17.32 10.75 -14.03
CA HIS A 309 -16.96 11.75 -13.02
C HIS A 309 -15.47 11.68 -12.79
N PHE A 310 -14.76 12.78 -13.02
CA PHE A 310 -13.31 12.84 -12.91
C PHE A 310 -12.89 13.77 -11.76
N SER A 311 -11.92 13.31 -10.98
CA SER A 311 -11.28 14.06 -9.90
C SER A 311 -9.78 13.78 -9.89
N TRP A 312 -8.97 14.76 -9.50
CA TRP A 312 -7.52 14.62 -9.37
C TRP A 312 -7.03 15.31 -8.09
N ASN A 313 -5.81 15.02 -7.67
CA ASN A 313 -5.16 15.71 -6.56
C ASN A 313 -4.46 16.99 -7.03
N ASP A 314 -4.38 17.99 -6.15
CA ASP A 314 -3.69 19.24 -6.45
C ASP A 314 -2.16 18.98 -6.60
N PRO A 315 -1.54 19.40 -7.72
CA PRO A 315 -0.09 19.29 -7.91
C PRO A 315 0.74 20.01 -6.82
N GLU A 316 0.25 21.11 -6.26
CA GLU A 316 0.93 21.84 -5.18
C GLU A 316 0.90 21.04 -3.87
N GLU A 317 -0.26 20.50 -3.49
CA GLU A 317 -0.38 19.58 -2.34
C GLU A 317 0.53 18.35 -2.52
N THR A 318 0.62 17.84 -3.76
CA THR A 318 1.50 16.71 -4.10
C THR A 318 2.97 17.06 -3.87
N LEU A 319 3.41 18.26 -4.28
CA LEU A 319 4.78 18.72 -4.07
C LEU A 319 5.10 18.80 -2.57
N VAL A 320 4.18 19.33 -1.77
CA VAL A 320 4.30 19.35 -0.30
C VAL A 320 4.42 17.95 0.28
N GLU A 321 3.56 17.03 -0.14
CA GLU A 321 3.66 15.62 0.26
C GLU A 321 5.02 15.02 -0.13
N ALA A 322 5.53 15.32 -1.32
CA ALA A 322 6.76 14.76 -1.86
C ALA A 322 8.00 15.22 -1.10
N PHE A 323 8.19 16.52 -0.88
CA PHE A 323 9.35 16.98 -0.13
C PHE A 323 9.29 16.53 1.34
N LEU A 324 8.11 16.55 1.99
CA LEU A 324 7.98 16.10 3.38
C LEU A 324 8.29 14.60 3.52
N THR A 325 7.84 13.81 2.55
CA THR A 325 8.10 12.37 2.49
C THR A 325 9.59 12.05 2.29
N ARG A 326 10.29 12.87 1.50
CA ARG A 326 11.67 12.62 1.02
C ARG A 326 12.72 13.48 1.74
N GLY A 327 12.31 14.21 2.76
CA GLY A 327 13.10 15.19 3.48
C GLY A 327 14.23 14.62 4.32
N ASP A 328 15.19 15.48 4.65
CA ASP A 328 16.18 15.25 5.70
C ASP A 328 15.91 16.13 6.92
N ARG A 329 16.87 16.22 7.85
CA ARG A 329 16.73 16.98 9.10
C ARG A 329 16.36 18.43 8.88
N ARG A 330 16.81 19.06 7.79
CA ARG A 330 16.59 20.49 7.55
C ARG A 330 15.11 20.82 7.35
N LEU A 331 14.28 19.85 6.99
CA LEU A 331 12.84 20.07 6.87
C LEU A 331 12.13 20.31 8.21
N SER A 332 12.75 20.02 9.37
CA SER A 332 12.13 20.41 10.65
C SER A 332 11.93 21.93 10.74
N ASP A 333 12.93 22.69 10.30
CA ASP A 333 12.93 24.14 10.36
C ASP A 333 11.95 24.71 9.32
N VAL A 334 11.86 24.07 8.14
CA VAL A 334 10.86 24.41 7.12
C VAL A 334 9.44 24.22 7.65
N ILE A 335 9.15 23.08 8.28
CA ILE A 335 7.82 22.78 8.85
C ILE A 335 7.46 23.80 9.93
N GLU A 336 8.39 24.10 10.84
CA GLU A 336 8.15 25.09 11.89
C GLU A 336 7.89 26.48 11.29
N LEU A 337 8.70 26.91 10.34
CA LEU A 337 8.59 28.23 9.72
C LEU A 337 7.31 28.36 8.89
N ALA A 338 6.95 27.34 8.10
CA ALA A 338 5.70 27.32 7.35
C ALA A 338 4.49 27.43 8.29
N TRP A 339 4.49 26.71 9.42
CA TRP A 339 3.46 26.84 10.44
C TRP A 339 3.39 28.26 11.03
N ARG A 340 4.54 28.88 11.34
CA ARG A 340 4.62 30.27 11.81
C ARG A 340 4.07 31.26 10.78
N LYS A 341 4.26 30.98 9.49
CA LYS A 341 3.74 31.76 8.36
C LYS A 341 2.27 31.46 8.01
N GLY A 342 1.67 30.46 8.66
CA GLY A 342 0.22 30.24 8.61
C GLY A 342 -0.24 28.92 7.98
N ALA A 343 0.67 28.02 7.59
CA ALA A 343 0.30 26.68 7.13
C ALA A 343 -0.35 25.88 8.29
N LYS A 344 -1.66 25.67 8.22
CA LYS A 344 -2.48 25.08 9.29
C LYS A 344 -3.70 24.42 8.67
N LEU A 345 -4.07 23.23 9.17
CA LEU A 345 -5.21 22.46 8.65
C LEU A 345 -5.04 22.10 7.16
N GLU A 346 -3.80 21.88 6.71
CA GLU A 346 -3.44 21.60 5.31
C GLU A 346 -4.07 20.31 4.73
N GLY A 347 -4.69 19.46 5.55
CA GLY A 347 -5.45 18.30 5.09
C GLY A 347 -6.84 18.62 4.53
N TRP A 348 -7.27 19.88 4.61
CA TRP A 348 -8.50 20.40 4.04
C TRP A 348 -8.13 21.48 3.04
N GLY A 349 -8.33 21.23 1.74
CA GLY A 349 -7.81 22.07 0.66
C GLY A 349 -8.21 23.56 0.75
N GLU A 350 -9.34 23.89 1.39
CA GLU A 350 -9.74 25.28 1.66
C GLU A 350 -8.82 26.06 2.61
N TYR A 351 -7.96 25.37 3.36
CA TYR A 351 -6.96 25.96 4.25
C TYR A 351 -5.52 25.77 3.76
N PHE A 352 -5.32 25.07 2.63
CA PHE A 352 -3.99 24.82 2.10
C PHE A 352 -3.27 26.13 1.76
N ASN A 353 -2.07 26.32 2.31
CA ASN A 353 -1.32 27.57 2.21
C ASN A 353 0.06 27.34 1.59
N PHE A 354 0.08 27.11 0.28
CA PHE A 354 1.31 26.92 -0.48
C PHE A 354 2.32 28.08 -0.37
N PRO A 355 1.92 29.37 -0.39
CA PRO A 355 2.85 30.49 -0.22
C PRO A 355 3.66 30.42 1.08
N ALA A 356 3.07 29.94 2.19
CA ALA A 356 3.79 29.79 3.46
C ALA A 356 4.96 28.78 3.36
N TRP A 357 4.81 27.73 2.55
CA TRP A 357 5.88 26.79 2.25
C TRP A 357 6.95 27.41 1.36
N GLN A 358 6.55 28.13 0.31
CA GLN A 358 7.48 28.81 -0.61
C GLN A 358 8.38 29.80 0.14
N ASP A 359 7.77 30.63 0.99
CA ASP A 359 8.49 31.59 1.82
C ASP A 359 9.43 30.89 2.83
N ALA A 360 9.02 29.76 3.41
CA ALA A 360 9.84 29.03 4.36
C ALA A 360 11.10 28.43 3.70
N PHE A 361 10.95 27.82 2.52
CA PHE A 361 12.09 27.32 1.73
C PHE A 361 13.03 28.45 1.32
N ALA A 362 12.48 29.57 0.81
CA ALA A 362 13.27 30.72 0.39
C ALA A 362 14.07 31.34 1.55
N GLU A 363 13.47 31.50 2.72
CA GLU A 363 14.12 32.08 3.91
C GLU A 363 15.23 31.17 4.46
N LEU A 364 15.06 29.85 4.36
CA LEU A 364 16.05 28.86 4.80
C LEU A 364 17.11 28.54 3.74
N GLY A 365 17.01 29.13 2.54
CA GLY A 365 17.93 28.86 1.43
C GLY A 365 17.88 27.41 0.93
N LEU A 366 16.70 26.79 1.00
CA LEU A 366 16.45 25.43 0.52
C LEU A 366 15.59 25.47 -0.76
N ASP A 367 15.63 24.37 -1.51
CA ASP A 367 14.86 24.22 -2.75
C ASP A 367 13.90 23.01 -2.65
N MET A 368 12.62 23.24 -2.92
CA MET A 368 11.59 22.18 -2.92
C MET A 368 11.89 21.10 -3.96
N ASP A 369 12.34 21.49 -5.15
CA ASP A 369 12.58 20.57 -6.26
C ASP A 369 13.80 19.68 -5.99
N TRP A 370 14.80 20.21 -5.27
CA TRP A 370 15.92 19.42 -4.78
C TRP A 370 15.46 18.23 -3.90
N TYR A 371 14.41 18.39 -3.08
CA TYR A 371 13.89 17.29 -2.27
C TYR A 371 12.95 16.35 -3.06
N ALA A 372 12.09 16.92 -3.91
CA ALA A 372 11.01 16.19 -4.58
C ALA A 372 11.44 15.57 -5.92
N ARG A 373 12.13 16.31 -6.79
CA ARG A 373 12.27 16.03 -8.22
C ARG A 373 13.67 15.59 -8.66
N ARG A 374 14.68 15.66 -7.80
CA ARG A 374 16.00 15.14 -8.19
C ARG A 374 15.99 13.60 -8.27
N ALA A 375 16.67 13.07 -9.28
CA ALA A 375 17.04 11.67 -9.30
C ALA A 375 18.03 11.39 -8.15
N ARG A 376 17.93 10.22 -7.53
CA ARG A 376 18.84 9.78 -6.47
C ARG A 376 19.67 8.63 -6.98
N ALA A 377 20.99 8.70 -6.76
CA ALA A 377 21.87 7.60 -7.13
C ALA A 377 21.59 6.38 -6.23
N LEU A 378 21.81 5.17 -6.75
CA LEU A 378 21.51 3.94 -6.00
C LEU A 378 22.45 3.74 -4.79
N ASP A 379 23.64 4.32 -4.86
CA ASP A 379 24.66 4.34 -3.81
C ASP A 379 24.57 5.55 -2.87
N GLU A 380 23.66 6.50 -3.14
CA GLU A 380 23.37 7.62 -2.23
C GLU A 380 22.94 7.10 -0.85
N VAL A 381 23.40 7.77 0.21
CA VAL A 381 22.89 7.58 1.58
C VAL A 381 21.56 8.32 1.70
N LEU A 382 20.47 7.57 1.80
CA LEU A 382 19.14 8.18 1.92
C LEU A 382 18.91 8.69 3.34
N PRO A 383 18.17 9.81 3.53
CA PRO A 383 17.92 10.37 4.87
C PRO A 383 17.26 9.39 5.86
N TRP A 384 16.53 8.41 5.35
CA TRP A 384 15.85 7.35 6.12
C TRP A 384 16.60 6.01 6.14
N GLU A 385 17.81 5.91 5.57
CA GLU A 385 18.51 4.61 5.40
C GLU A 385 18.86 3.93 6.74
N HIS A 386 19.07 4.72 7.80
CA HIS A 386 19.28 4.22 9.16
C HIS A 386 18.00 3.66 9.81
N ILE A 387 16.83 3.74 9.17
CA ILE A 387 15.57 3.14 9.60
C ILE A 387 15.32 1.92 8.72
N SER A 388 15.23 0.74 9.32
CA SER A 388 15.12 -0.50 8.57
C SER A 388 13.71 -1.07 8.61
N ALA A 389 13.11 -1.21 7.43
CA ALA A 389 11.89 -1.97 7.24
C ALA A 389 12.13 -3.49 7.25
N GLY A 390 13.35 -3.97 7.54
CA GLY A 390 13.75 -5.37 7.44
C GLY A 390 13.82 -5.88 6.00
N LEU A 391 14.01 -4.97 5.05
CA LEU A 391 14.23 -5.27 3.63
C LEU A 391 15.68 -4.94 3.27
N LYS A 392 16.32 -5.80 2.47
CA LYS A 392 17.66 -5.53 1.97
C LYS A 392 17.61 -4.41 0.94
N LYS A 393 18.56 -3.46 1.00
CA LYS A 393 18.73 -2.41 -0.05
C LYS A 393 18.82 -3.04 -1.43
N GLN A 394 19.60 -4.13 -1.57
CA GLN A 394 19.75 -4.85 -2.84
C GLN A 394 18.41 -5.32 -3.43
N PHE A 395 17.50 -5.87 -2.61
CA PHE A 395 16.18 -6.30 -3.09
C PHE A 395 15.37 -5.12 -3.67
N LEU A 396 15.43 -3.95 -3.02
CA LEU A 396 14.76 -2.76 -3.53
C LEU A 396 15.41 -2.24 -4.82
N VAL A 397 16.74 -2.34 -4.93
CA VAL A 397 17.50 -1.98 -6.14
C VAL A 397 17.14 -2.91 -7.30
N ASP A 398 17.08 -4.23 -7.07
CA ASP A 398 16.72 -5.21 -8.10
C ASP A 398 15.31 -4.90 -8.65
N GLU A 399 14.35 -4.62 -7.78
CA GLU A 399 13.00 -4.22 -8.19
C GLU A 399 12.96 -2.87 -8.94
N TYR A 400 13.82 -1.91 -8.54
CA TYR A 400 13.98 -0.67 -9.29
C TYR A 400 14.51 -0.94 -10.70
N VAL A 401 15.48 -1.84 -10.86
CA VAL A 401 16.02 -2.22 -12.18
C VAL A 401 14.96 -2.93 -13.02
N HIS A 402 14.19 -3.85 -12.45
CA HIS A 402 13.10 -4.55 -13.13
C HIS A 402 12.05 -3.58 -13.71
N THR A 403 11.85 -2.43 -13.08
CA THR A 403 10.93 -1.37 -13.55
C THR A 403 11.29 -0.90 -14.97
N TYR A 404 12.57 -0.68 -15.25
CA TYR A 404 13.06 -0.19 -16.54
C TYR A 404 13.26 -1.30 -17.56
N GLN A 405 13.41 -2.54 -17.09
CA GLN A 405 13.50 -3.71 -17.96
C GLN A 405 12.11 -4.27 -18.31
N GLY A 406 11.04 -3.80 -17.65
CA GLY A 406 9.69 -4.37 -17.81
C GLY A 406 9.52 -5.73 -17.13
N GLY A 407 10.37 -6.06 -16.16
CA GLY A 407 10.32 -7.30 -15.40
C GLY A 407 9.20 -7.29 -14.37
N VAL A 408 8.50 -8.40 -14.22
CA VAL A 408 7.41 -8.60 -13.25
C VAL A 408 7.79 -9.73 -12.29
N VAL A 409 7.49 -9.50 -11.01
CA VAL A 409 7.73 -10.47 -9.93
C VAL A 409 6.39 -10.94 -9.38
N ASP A 410 6.22 -12.26 -9.33
CA ASP A 410 5.02 -12.93 -8.83
C ASP A 410 4.82 -12.82 -7.31
N ASP A 411 3.69 -13.36 -6.85
CA ASP A 411 3.34 -13.39 -5.43
C ASP A 411 4.37 -14.18 -4.62
N CYS A 412 4.93 -13.55 -3.59
CA CYS A 412 5.98 -14.18 -2.77
C CYS A 412 5.50 -15.35 -1.87
N ARG A 413 4.22 -15.73 -1.93
CA ARG A 413 3.69 -16.96 -1.31
C ARG A 413 4.02 -18.20 -2.13
N GLU A 414 4.21 -18.02 -3.43
CA GLU A 414 4.53 -19.11 -4.36
C GLU A 414 6.04 -19.33 -4.38
N HIS A 415 6.82 -18.24 -4.36
CA HIS A 415 8.28 -18.28 -4.39
C HIS A 415 8.92 -17.21 -3.48
N CYS A 416 10.02 -17.53 -2.81
CA CYS A 416 10.73 -16.58 -1.96
C CYS A 416 11.77 -15.77 -2.73
N PHE A 417 11.52 -14.47 -2.88
CA PHE A 417 12.43 -13.52 -3.55
C PHE A 417 13.52 -12.94 -2.64
N SER A 418 13.82 -13.58 -1.50
CA SER A 418 14.93 -13.20 -0.61
C SER A 418 14.96 -11.72 -0.18
N CYS A 419 13.80 -11.09 0.02
CA CYS A 419 13.66 -9.65 0.27
C CYS A 419 14.32 -9.12 1.55
N GLY A 420 14.77 -10.01 2.45
CA GLY A 420 15.45 -9.68 3.72
C GLY A 420 14.71 -10.10 4.98
N ILE A 421 13.39 -10.27 4.92
CA ILE A 421 12.53 -10.52 6.09
C ILE A 421 12.94 -11.76 6.87
N LEU A 422 13.26 -12.87 6.20
CA LEU A 422 13.71 -14.11 6.86
C LEU A 422 15.09 -13.98 7.52
N GLY A 423 15.91 -13.01 7.09
CA GLY A 423 17.19 -12.69 7.71
C GLY A 423 17.00 -11.82 8.95
N TYR A 424 16.29 -10.70 8.81
CA TYR A 424 16.08 -9.73 9.89
C TYR A 424 15.18 -10.26 11.02
N PHE A 425 14.15 -11.05 10.69
CA PHE A 425 13.15 -11.54 11.65
C PHE A 425 13.22 -13.06 11.82
N LYS A 426 14.44 -13.61 11.80
CA LYS A 426 14.69 -15.06 11.84
C LYS A 426 14.13 -15.72 13.09
N GLU A 427 14.35 -15.14 14.26
CA GLU A 427 13.88 -15.71 15.53
C GLU A 427 12.36 -15.58 15.65
N GLN A 428 11.79 -14.43 15.30
CA GLN A 428 10.34 -14.25 15.24
C GLN A 428 9.68 -15.25 14.29
N ARG A 429 10.30 -15.54 13.15
CA ARG A 429 9.79 -16.55 12.22
C ARG A 429 9.84 -17.96 12.80
N ARG A 430 10.88 -18.30 13.55
CA ARG A 430 11.01 -19.63 14.20
C ARG A 430 9.92 -19.85 15.24
N ASP A 431 9.56 -18.79 15.97
CA ASP A 431 8.53 -18.84 17.01
C ASP A 431 7.11 -18.75 16.45
N ALA A 432 6.94 -18.23 15.23
CA ALA A 432 5.63 -18.06 14.59
C ALA A 432 5.03 -19.40 14.12
N PRO A 433 3.72 -19.63 14.33
CA PRO A 433 2.98 -20.71 13.68
C PRO A 433 3.03 -20.57 12.15
N ASP A 434 3.26 -21.68 11.44
CA ASP A 434 3.37 -21.66 9.97
C ASP A 434 2.08 -21.20 9.28
N ALA A 435 0.91 -21.56 9.84
CA ALA A 435 -0.39 -21.19 9.28
C ALA A 435 -0.69 -19.67 9.35
N GLY A 436 0.00 -18.93 10.23
CA GLY A 436 -0.25 -17.51 10.48
C GLY A 436 0.80 -16.57 9.89
N TRP A 437 1.91 -17.09 9.35
CA TRP A 437 3.02 -16.28 8.83
C TRP A 437 3.30 -16.59 7.36
N GLY A 438 3.06 -15.61 6.48
CA GLY A 438 3.08 -15.81 5.03
C GLY A 438 4.46 -16.00 4.37
N CYS A 439 5.56 -15.88 5.12
CA CYS A 439 6.89 -16.28 4.63
C CYS A 439 7.17 -17.77 4.86
N PRO A 440 7.98 -18.41 4.00
CA PRO A 440 8.38 -19.80 4.16
C PRO A 440 8.91 -20.14 5.56
N SER A 441 8.72 -21.39 5.96
CA SER A 441 9.14 -21.91 7.26
C SER A 441 10.65 -22.13 7.33
N LEU A 442 11.20 -21.94 8.52
CA LEU A 442 12.61 -22.15 8.82
C LEU A 442 12.75 -23.39 9.71
N GLY A 443 13.56 -24.37 9.30
CA GLY A 443 13.82 -25.56 10.13
C GLY A 443 14.31 -26.77 9.34
N ARG A 444 14.76 -27.82 10.05
CA ARG A 444 14.96 -29.15 9.48
C ARG A 444 13.60 -29.86 9.41
N GLY A 445 13.29 -30.52 8.29
CA GLY A 445 12.03 -31.27 8.11
C GLY A 445 10.80 -30.42 7.77
N LYS A 446 10.97 -29.11 7.57
CA LYS A 446 9.93 -28.23 7.01
C LYS A 446 10.04 -28.20 5.49
N GLU A 447 8.90 -28.17 4.82
CA GLU A 447 8.83 -28.01 3.36
C GLU A 447 9.54 -26.70 2.98
N ARG A 448 10.73 -26.85 2.38
CA ARG A 448 11.45 -25.72 1.84
C ARG A 448 10.84 -25.45 0.48
N GLN A 449 10.51 -24.18 0.21
CA GLN A 449 10.28 -23.81 -1.17
C GLN A 449 11.53 -24.17 -1.98
N PRO A 450 11.37 -24.71 -3.19
CA PRO A 450 12.51 -25.05 -4.03
C PRO A 450 13.39 -23.80 -4.13
N VAL A 451 14.61 -23.92 -3.61
CA VAL A 451 15.66 -22.96 -3.90
C VAL A 451 16.09 -23.34 -5.31
N ASP A 452 15.30 -22.91 -6.29
CA ASP A 452 15.63 -23.22 -7.67
C ASP A 452 17.00 -22.59 -7.96
N ILE A 453 17.88 -23.39 -8.54
CA ILE A 453 19.21 -22.95 -8.96
C ILE A 453 19.07 -22.09 -10.22
N ALA A 454 17.92 -22.17 -10.89
CA ALA A 454 17.50 -21.30 -11.97
C ALA A 454 16.97 -19.97 -11.42
N PRO A 455 17.31 -18.82 -12.03
CA PRO A 455 16.70 -17.54 -11.68
C PRO A 455 15.18 -17.64 -11.80
N ILE A 456 14.47 -17.17 -10.77
CA ILE A 456 12.99 -17.16 -10.72
C ILE A 456 12.51 -16.43 -11.99
N PRO A 457 11.57 -17.00 -12.77
CA PRO A 457 11.16 -16.42 -14.03
C PRO A 457 10.66 -14.98 -13.81
N LEU A 458 11.35 -14.04 -14.44
CA LEU A 458 10.89 -12.66 -14.61
C LEU A 458 10.07 -12.65 -15.88
N TYR A 459 8.79 -12.29 -15.80
CA TYR A 459 8.02 -12.02 -17.01
C TYR A 459 8.41 -10.64 -17.49
N PHE A 460 8.89 -10.55 -18.72
CA PHE A 460 9.22 -9.28 -19.33
C PHE A 460 8.10 -8.85 -20.25
N ASN A 461 7.81 -7.56 -20.22
CA ASN A 461 6.92 -6.96 -21.18
C ASN A 461 7.59 -6.93 -22.56
N ASP A 462 6.99 -7.62 -23.54
CA ASP A 462 7.53 -7.74 -24.91
C ASP A 462 7.73 -6.37 -25.58
N ASP A 463 6.92 -5.35 -25.23
CA ASP A 463 7.03 -3.98 -25.76
C ASP A 463 8.25 -3.22 -25.19
N MET A 464 8.75 -3.61 -24.01
CA MET A 464 9.87 -2.95 -23.32
C MET A 464 11.20 -3.71 -23.44
N SER A 465 11.16 -5.01 -23.69
CA SER A 465 12.35 -5.87 -23.79
C SER A 465 12.34 -6.70 -25.08
N PRO A 466 12.42 -6.04 -26.26
CA PRO A 466 12.31 -6.72 -27.56
C PRO A 466 13.46 -7.70 -27.83
N GLU A 467 14.59 -7.55 -27.13
CA GLU A 467 15.78 -8.39 -27.30
C GLU A 467 15.83 -9.60 -26.35
N LEU A 468 14.81 -9.79 -25.49
CA LEU A 468 14.62 -10.97 -24.62
C LEU A 468 15.94 -11.51 -24.03
N THR A 469 16.50 -10.82 -23.03
CA THR A 469 17.64 -11.36 -22.26
C THR A 469 17.16 -11.88 -20.89
N GLY A 470 16.75 -13.14 -20.80
CA GLY A 470 16.25 -13.77 -19.57
C GLY A 470 15.88 -15.25 -19.74
N GLN A 471 15.48 -15.93 -18.66
CA GLN A 471 14.85 -17.26 -18.75
C GLN A 471 13.34 -17.08 -18.85
N PHE A 472 12.75 -17.63 -19.89
CA PHE A 472 11.37 -17.34 -20.32
C PHE A 472 10.41 -18.42 -19.82
N ASP A 473 9.26 -17.98 -19.33
CA ASP A 473 8.04 -18.78 -19.39
C ASP A 473 6.84 -17.90 -19.79
N HIS A 474 5.75 -18.54 -20.21
CA HIS A 474 4.51 -17.86 -20.58
C HIS A 474 3.94 -17.09 -19.38
N ARG A 475 3.42 -15.87 -19.58
CA ARG A 475 2.76 -15.05 -18.54
C ARG A 475 1.76 -15.91 -17.76
N VAL A 476 2.12 -16.34 -16.57
CA VAL A 476 1.19 -17.00 -15.66
C VAL A 476 0.40 -15.87 -15.00
N PRO A 477 -0.93 -15.81 -15.14
CA PRO A 477 -1.72 -14.85 -14.39
C PRO A 477 -1.39 -15.00 -12.91
N GLN A 478 -1.18 -13.89 -12.20
CA GLN A 478 -0.89 -13.88 -10.75
C GLN A 478 -1.98 -14.52 -9.86
N ARG A 479 -3.00 -15.15 -10.48
CA ARG A 479 -3.77 -16.30 -9.99
C ARG A 479 -4.35 -17.12 -11.15
N ARG A 480 -3.62 -18.10 -11.67
CA ARG A 480 -4.24 -19.27 -12.34
C ARG A 480 -3.44 -20.54 -12.06
N GLU A 481 -3.63 -21.10 -10.87
CA GLU A 481 -4.18 -22.45 -10.67
C GLU A 481 -4.39 -22.71 -9.17
N GLY A 482 -5.61 -23.11 -8.77
CA GLY A 482 -5.90 -23.61 -7.43
C GLY A 482 -5.98 -22.55 -6.34
N THR A 483 -7.21 -22.22 -5.95
CA THR A 483 -7.53 -21.97 -4.54
C THR A 483 -6.74 -22.95 -3.66
N VAL A 484 -6.38 -22.51 -2.45
CA VAL A 484 -5.65 -23.27 -1.40
C VAL A 484 -6.27 -24.64 -1.04
N SER A 485 -7.31 -25.08 -1.74
CA SER A 485 -7.99 -26.38 -1.62
C SER A 485 -7.12 -27.63 -1.86
N LYS A 486 -5.82 -27.50 -2.17
CA LYS A 486 -4.90 -28.65 -2.23
C LYS A 486 -3.80 -28.71 -1.15
N ARG A 487 -3.79 -27.81 -0.14
CA ARG A 487 -2.84 -27.93 1.00
C ARG A 487 -3.40 -28.67 2.22
N ILE A 488 -4.60 -29.23 2.13
CA ILE A 488 -5.12 -30.19 3.12
C ILE A 488 -5.57 -31.42 2.34
N GLY A 489 -4.67 -32.40 2.24
CA GLY A 489 -4.92 -33.64 1.52
C GLY A 489 -3.64 -34.44 1.32
N ASP A 490 -3.00 -34.82 2.43
CA ASP A 490 -2.46 -36.16 2.70
C ASP A 490 -2.15 -36.30 4.20
#